data_AF-A0A0W1RPW0-F1
#
_entry.id   AF-A0A0W1RPW0-F1
#
_cell.length_a   1.000
_cell.length_b   1.000
_cell.length_c   1.000
_cell.angle_alpha   90.00
_cell.angle_beta   90.00
_cell.angle_gamma   90.00
#
_symmetry.space_group_name_H-M   'P 1'
#
loop_
_entity.id
_entity.type
_entity.pdbx_description
1 polymer ?
#
loop_
_entity_poly.entity_id
_entity_poly.type
_entity_poly.pdbx_seq_one_letter_code
_entity_poly.pdbx_strand_id
1 'polypeptide(L)' 'MFTNFSIESTARSGADLGYDVTVVEDATASFSEEWQNAALNYTLTQMTDIESTEDVLTALTE' A
#
# COMPACT_ATOMS: atom_id res chain seq x y z
N MET A 1 3.40 -0.25 -10.62
CA MET A 1 2.41 0.83 -10.87
C MET A 1 2.57 1.87 -9.77
N PHE A 2 2.25 3.16 -10.03
CA PHE A 2 2.63 4.28 -9.16
C PHE A 2 1.99 4.25 -7.76
N THR A 3 2.83 4.02 -6.75
CA THR A 3 2.47 3.96 -5.32
C THR A 3 1.77 5.22 -4.84
N ASN A 4 2.37 6.39 -5.08
CA ASN A 4 1.91 7.71 -4.64
C ASN A 4 0.87 8.36 -5.58
N PHE A 5 0.30 7.62 -6.52
CA PHE A 5 -0.72 8.13 -7.43
C PHE A 5 -1.91 7.18 -7.47
N SER A 6 -1.95 6.27 -8.45
CA SER A 6 -3.08 5.37 -8.67
C SER A 6 -3.33 4.44 -7.50
N ILE A 7 -2.26 3.95 -6.85
CA ILE A 7 -2.39 3.03 -5.71
C ILE A 7 -2.93 3.80 -4.49
N GLU A 8 -2.31 4.92 -4.11
CA GLU A 8 -2.80 5.76 -3.02
C GLU A 8 -4.25 6.23 -3.22
N SER A 9 -4.61 6.67 -4.43
CA SER A 9 -5.98 7.12 -4.73
C SER A 9 -7.01 5.99 -4.54
N THR A 10 -6.67 4.78 -5.00
CA THR A 10 -7.53 3.61 -4.84
C THR A 10 -7.61 3.16 -3.39
N ALA A 11 -6.47 3.12 -2.69
CA ALA A 11 -6.38 2.78 -1.28
C ALA A 11 -7.24 3.70 -0.42
N ARG A 12 -7.11 5.02 -0.61
CA ARG A 12 -7.94 6.02 0.07
C ARG A 12 -9.42 5.81 -0.20
N SER A 13 -9.79 5.61 -1.46
CA SER A 13 -11.19 5.35 -1.84
C SER A 13 -11.73 4.09 -1.17
N GLY A 14 -10.91 3.03 -1.05
CA GLY A 14 -11.26 1.80 -0.35
C GLY A 14 -11.47 2.02 1.14
N ALA A 15 -10.54 2.72 1.80
CA ALA A 15 -10.62 3.04 3.21
C ALA A 15 -11.86 3.92 3.52
N ASP A 16 -12.15 4.93 2.69
CA ASP A 16 -13.33 5.80 2.82
C ASP A 16 -14.65 5.03 2.68
N LEU A 17 -14.65 3.92 1.91
CA LEU A 17 -15.79 3.01 1.77
C LEU A 17 -15.89 1.97 2.90
N GLY A 18 -14.94 1.97 3.85
CA GLY A 18 -14.90 1.06 4.99
C GLY A 18 -14.30 -0.31 4.69
N TYR A 19 -13.55 -0.46 3.59
CA TYR A 19 -12.74 -1.66 3.36
C TYR A 19 -11.50 -1.63 4.23
N ASP A 20 -11.10 -2.81 4.70
CA ASP A 20 -9.77 -3.05 5.24
C ASP A 20 -8.79 -3.18 4.07
N VAL A 21 -7.84 -2.26 3.97
CA VAL A 21 -6.96 -2.11 2.80
C VAL A 21 -5.53 -2.36 3.23
N THR A 22 -4.90 -3.35 2.61
CA THR A 22 -3.48 -3.65 2.73
C THR A 22 -2.75 -3.27 1.44
N VAL A 23 -1.65 -2.53 1.54
CA VAL A 23 -0.73 -2.26 0.43
C VAL A 23 0.50 -3.14 0.56
N VAL A 24 0.80 -3.87 -0.52
CA VAL A 24 1.94 -4.80 -0.58
C VAL A 24 3.21 -4.06 -1.00
N GLU A 25 4.10 -3.77 -0.06
CA GLU A 25 5.18 -2.79 -0.26
C GLU A 25 6.16 -3.17 -1.38
N ASP A 26 6.47 -4.46 -1.51
CA ASP A 26 7.41 -5.03 -2.49
C ASP A 26 6.74 -5.35 -3.85
N ALA A 27 5.43 -5.09 -3.98
CA ALA A 27 4.66 -5.25 -5.22
C ALA A 27 4.24 -3.90 -5.85
N THR A 28 4.79 -2.78 -5.36
CA THR A 28 4.51 -1.43 -5.88
C THR A 28 5.79 -0.70 -6.30
N ALA A 29 5.66 0.38 -7.08
CA ALA A 29 6.81 1.17 -7.51
C ALA A 29 6.43 2.63 -7.78
N SER A 30 7.35 3.56 -7.54
CA SER A 30 7.20 4.98 -7.89
C SER A 30 8.30 5.45 -8.85
N PHE A 31 8.31 6.74 -9.18
CA PHE A 31 9.33 7.38 -10.03
C PHE A 31 10.70 7.49 -9.36
N SER A 32 10.76 7.50 -8.04
CA SER A 32 12.00 7.56 -7.27
C SER A 32 11.86 6.79 -5.95
N GLU A 33 12.99 6.38 -5.40
CA GLU A 33 13.06 5.76 -4.08
C GLU A 33 12.57 6.72 -2.98
N GLU A 34 12.86 8.02 -3.11
CA GLU A 34 12.36 9.04 -2.18
C GLU A 34 10.82 9.07 -2.18
N TRP A 35 10.19 9.05 -3.35
CA TRP A 35 8.73 9.09 -3.45
C TRP A 35 8.09 7.77 -3.03
N GLN A 36 8.75 6.64 -3.30
CA GLN A 36 8.33 5.34 -2.80
C GLN A 36 8.32 5.32 -1.28
N ASN A 37 9.40 5.77 -0.65
CA ASN A 37 9.52 5.85 0.81
C ASN A 37 8.52 6.83 1.42
N ALA A 38 8.30 7.98 0.79
CA ALA A 38 7.32 8.96 1.23
C ALA A 38 5.90 8.37 1.26
N ALA A 39 5.52 7.62 0.21
CA ALA A 39 4.21 7.01 0.12
C ALA A 39 4.01 5.90 1.16
N LEU A 40 4.93 4.94 1.23
CA LEU A 40 4.81 3.75 2.08
C LEU A 40 4.94 4.05 3.57
N ASN A 41 5.79 5.00 3.96
CA ASN A 41 6.10 5.23 5.38
C ASN A 41 5.35 6.42 6.01
N TYR A 42 4.67 7.25 5.21
CA TYR A 42 3.99 8.45 5.73
C TYR A 42 2.56 8.59 5.25
N THR A 43 2.31 8.54 3.94
CA THR A 43 0.96 8.83 3.45
C THR A 43 0.02 7.65 3.64
N LEU A 44 0.43 6.45 3.21
CA LEU A 44 -0.42 5.25 3.21
C LEU A 44 -0.68 4.71 4.62
N THR A 45 0.29 4.82 5.54
CA THR A 45 0.17 4.36 6.94
C THR A 45 -0.98 5.00 7.71
N GLN A 46 -1.53 6.11 7.23
CA GLN A 46 -2.65 6.79 7.85
C GLN A 46 -4.02 6.16 7.53
N MET A 47 -4.09 5.27 6.54
CA MET A 47 -5.35 4.71 6.05
C MET A 47 -5.30 3.23 5.61
N THR A 48 -4.11 2.63 5.53
CA THR A 48 -3.91 1.24 5.11
C THR A 48 -2.86 0.56 5.97
N ASP A 49 -2.94 -0.77 6.04
CA ASP A 49 -1.82 -1.60 6.49
C ASP A 49 -0.78 -1.75 5.36
N ILE A 50 0.49 -1.90 5.76
CA ILE A 50 1.61 -2.08 4.85
C ILE A 50 2.24 -3.44 5.18
N GLU A 51 2.25 -4.35 4.22
CA GLU A 51 2.76 -5.71 4.38
C GLU A 51 3.64 -6.12 3.21
N SER A 52 4.52 -7.11 3.42
CA SER A 52 5.28 -7.72 2.33
C SER A 52 4.43 -8.76 1.59
N THR A 53 4.87 -9.13 0.38
CA THR A 53 4.24 -10.24 -0.36
C THR A 53 4.29 -11.54 0.46
N GLU A 54 5.34 -11.75 1.25
CA GLU A 54 5.50 -12.93 2.11
C GLU A 54 4.45 -12.96 3.23
N ASP A 55 4.21 -11.85 3.90
CA ASP A 55 3.22 -11.73 4.98
C ASP A 55 1.81 -12.03 4.46
N VAL A 56 1.45 -11.44 3.31
CA VAL A 56 0.14 -11.65 2.67
C VAL A 56 -0.04 -13.10 2.22
N LEU A 57 1.00 -13.72 1.66
CA LEU A 57 0.93 -15.13 1.26
C LEU A 57 0.77 -16.06 2.46
N THR A 58 1.46 -15.76 3.57
CA THR A 58 1.29 -16.49 4.83
C THR A 58 -0.15 -16.38 5.31
N ALA A 59 -0.70 -15.17 5.41
CA ALA A 59 -2.07 -14.92 5.86
C ALA A 59 -3.16 -15.61 5.01
N LEU A 60 -2.92 -15.85 3.72
CA LEU A 60 -3.87 -16.48 2.81
C LEU A 60 -3.77 -18.01 2.77
N THR A 61 -2.66 -18.59 3.20
CA THR A 61 -2.40 -20.04 3.06
C THR A 61 -2.47 -20.80 4.38
N GLU A 62 -2.58 -20.10 5.51
CA GLU A 62 -2.88 -20.68 6.83
C GLU A 62 -4.37 -20.98 7.05
#